data_AF-A0A2A2H8Z4-F1
#
_entry.id   AF-A0A2A2H8Z4-F1
#
_cell.length_a   1.000
_cell.length_b   1.000
_cell.length_c   1.000
_cell.angle_alpha   90.00
_cell.angle_beta   90.00
_cell.angle_gamma   90.00
#
_symmetry.space_group_name_H-M   'P 1'
#
loop_
_entity.id
_entity.type
_entity.pdbx_description
1 polymer ?
#
loop_
_entity_poly.entity_id
_entity_poly.type
_entity_poly.pdbx_seq_one_letter_code
_entity_poly.pdbx_strand_id
1 'polypeptide(L)'
;MLLTAEERQLIFESDLKKISTYLIERFNLDIKKNPDSMYFKSTALTMEYIILADKKELNKLSGKGTIDELKTFNDQMWDKLKMFSIRAFTIHNNKIRVQIDYKRDIGIITYPAGHNETTELTYY
;
A
#
# COMPACT_ATOMS: atom_id res chain seq x y z
N MET A 1 -9.13 -23.38 -2.23
CA MET A 1 -8.87 -23.29 -0.79
C MET A 1 -9.06 -21.85 -0.36
N LEU A 2 -9.78 -21.62 0.74
CA LEU A 2 -9.82 -20.31 1.40
C LEU A 2 -8.52 -20.15 2.21
N LEU A 3 -7.95 -18.96 2.19
CA LEU A 3 -6.73 -18.65 2.97
C LEU A 3 -6.98 -18.86 4.47
N THR A 4 -5.96 -19.33 5.18
CA THR A 4 -5.93 -19.36 6.66
C THR A 4 -5.81 -17.94 7.23
N ALA A 5 -6.02 -17.79 8.54
CA ALA A 5 -5.85 -16.50 9.21
C ALA A 5 -4.40 -15.99 9.13
N GLU A 6 -3.42 -16.89 9.25
CA GLU A 6 -1.99 -16.57 9.18
C GLU A 6 -1.59 -16.12 7.77
N GLU A 7 -2.04 -16.82 6.72
CA GLU A 7 -1.75 -16.43 5.34
C GLU A 7 -2.39 -15.08 4.97
N ARG A 8 -3.60 -14.79 5.48
CA ARG A 8 -4.21 -13.47 5.33
C ARG A 8 -3.37 -12.39 6.01
N GLN A 9 -2.84 -12.66 7.19
CA GLN A 9 -1.96 -11.72 7.90
C GLN A 9 -0.66 -11.47 7.14
N LEU A 10 -0.05 -12.51 6.55
CA LEU A 10 1.15 -12.36 5.72
C LEU A 10 0.89 -11.50 4.48
N ILE A 11 -0.25 -11.70 3.80
CA ILE A 11 -0.64 -10.89 2.64
C ILE A 11 -0.91 -9.44 3.07
N PHE A 12 -1.59 -9.25 4.21
CA PHE A 12 -1.85 -7.94 4.80
C PHE A 12 -0.54 -7.16 5.02
N GLU A 13 0.43 -7.78 5.70
CA GLU A 13 1.73 -7.14 5.99
C GLU A 13 2.55 -6.90 4.72
N SER A 14 2.51 -7.85 3.78
CA SER A 14 3.19 -7.73 2.48
C SER A 14 2.66 -6.53 1.68
N ASP A 15 1.34 -6.37 1.60
CA ASP A 15 0.74 -5.27 0.86
C ASP A 15 1.01 -3.92 1.53
N LEU A 16 0.91 -3.81 2.86
CA LEU A 16 1.31 -2.59 3.58
C LEU A 16 2.78 -2.24 3.34
N LYS A 17 3.66 -3.25 3.33
CA LYS A 17 5.08 -3.04 3.01
C LYS A 17 5.27 -2.51 1.60
N LYS A 18 4.60 -3.09 0.60
CA LYS A 18 4.66 -2.61 -0.80
C LYS A 18 4.16 -1.17 -0.94
N ILE A 19 3.05 -0.84 -0.29
CA ILE A 19 2.50 0.53 -0.31
C ILE A 19 3.51 1.49 0.33
N SER A 20 4.03 1.16 1.52
CA SER A 20 4.98 2.04 2.21
C SER A 20 6.29 2.23 1.43
N THR A 21 6.86 1.17 0.84
CA THR A 21 8.04 1.27 -0.03
C THR A 21 7.79 2.18 -1.24
N TYR A 22 6.66 1.97 -1.95
CA TYR A 22 6.30 2.82 -3.08
C TYR A 22 6.20 4.30 -2.68
N LEU A 23 5.54 4.60 -1.56
CA LEU A 23 5.36 5.99 -1.09
C LEU A 23 6.70 6.63 -0.70
N ILE A 24 7.60 5.88 -0.06
CA ILE A 24 8.95 6.34 0.28
C ILE A 24 9.72 6.72 -0.99
N GLU A 25 9.70 5.85 -2.01
CA GLU A 25 10.40 6.10 -3.27
C GLU A 25 9.76 7.26 -4.06
N ARG A 26 8.43 7.28 -4.17
CA ARG A 26 7.69 8.30 -4.93
C ARG A 26 7.91 9.71 -4.42
N PHE A 27 8.03 9.87 -3.09
CA PHE A 27 8.21 11.17 -2.43
C PHE A 27 9.63 11.40 -1.91
N ASN A 28 10.59 10.52 -2.25
CA ASN A 28 12.00 10.59 -1.84
C ASN A 28 12.17 10.80 -0.32
N LEU A 29 11.42 10.03 0.49
CA LEU A 29 11.43 10.18 1.94
C LEU A 29 12.69 9.55 2.57
N ASP A 30 13.45 10.31 3.34
CA ASP A 30 14.56 9.77 4.13
C ASP A 30 14.08 9.35 5.52
N ILE A 31 13.47 8.16 5.60
CA ILE A 31 12.93 7.60 6.86
C ILE A 31 14.06 7.31 7.88
N LYS A 32 15.30 7.11 7.43
CA LYS A 32 16.43 6.87 8.34
C LYS A 32 16.84 8.13 9.10
N LYS A 33 16.81 9.29 8.43
CA LYS A 33 17.12 10.58 9.07
C LYS A 33 15.90 11.25 9.68
N ASN A 34 14.71 11.05 9.10
CA ASN A 34 13.46 11.63 9.55
C ASN A 34 12.34 10.57 9.59
N PRO A 35 12.30 9.73 10.64
CA PRO A 35 11.30 8.68 10.76
C PRO A 35 9.86 9.21 10.83
N ASP A 36 9.68 10.46 11.28
CA ASP A 36 8.36 11.11 11.37
C ASP A 36 7.82 11.59 10.01
N SER A 37 8.62 11.46 8.93
CA SER A 37 8.21 11.88 7.58
C SER A 37 7.08 11.02 7.00
N MET A 38 6.82 9.82 7.54
CA MET A 38 5.66 9.01 7.18
C MET A 38 5.13 8.24 8.38
N TYR A 39 3.82 8.27 8.59
CA TYR A 39 3.16 7.51 9.64
C TYR A 39 1.91 6.80 9.13
N PHE A 40 1.68 5.60 9.64
CA PHE A 40 0.48 4.81 9.37
C PHE A 40 -0.53 4.99 10.50
N LYS A 41 -1.77 5.26 10.16
CA LYS A 41 -2.88 5.36 11.09
C LYS A 41 -3.99 4.40 10.65
N SER A 42 -4.34 3.48 11.54
CA SER A 42 -5.49 2.59 11.36
C SER A 42 -6.53 2.90 12.43
N THR A 43 -7.77 3.11 11.99
CA THR A 43 -8.96 3.21 12.85
C THR A 43 -10.00 2.21 12.36
N ALA A 44 -11.07 2.00 13.13
CA ALA A 44 -12.16 1.11 12.73
C ALA A 44 -12.81 1.50 11.38
N LEU A 45 -12.66 2.75 10.94
CA LEU A 45 -13.31 3.29 9.73
C LEU A 45 -12.34 3.55 8.59
N THR A 46 -11.06 3.79 8.87
CA THR A 46 -10.09 4.22 7.85
C THR A 46 -8.68 3.73 8.17
N MET A 47 -7.98 3.27 7.13
CA MET A 47 -6.54 3.09 7.14
C MET A 47 -5.91 4.17 6.27
N GLU A 48 -4.97 4.95 6.80
CA GLU A 48 -4.30 6.02 6.07
C GLU A 48 -2.79 6.05 6.33
N TYR A 49 -1.99 6.26 5.29
CA TYR A 49 -0.64 6.78 5.44
C TYR A 49 -0.69 8.30 5.40
N ILE A 50 0.10 8.94 6.25
CA ILE A 50 0.26 10.39 6.24
C ILE A 50 1.74 10.71 6.09
N ILE A 51 2.05 11.54 5.10
CA ILE A 51 3.39 11.87 4.66
C ILE A 51 3.63 13.36 4.87
N LEU A 52 4.73 13.68 5.54
CA LEU A 52 5.25 15.03 5.70
C LEU A 52 6.32 15.27 4.62
N ALA A 53 5.87 15.57 3.41
CA ALA A 53 6.75 15.87 2.30
C ALA A 53 7.25 17.32 2.34
N ASP A 54 8.37 17.59 1.66
CA ASP A 54 8.89 18.94 1.51
C ASP A 54 7.91 19.86 0.78
N LYS A 55 7.87 21.14 1.18
CA LYS A 55 7.00 22.17 0.55
C LYS A 55 7.16 22.24 -0.97
N LYS A 56 8.37 22.02 -1.49
CA LYS A 56 8.65 22.05 -2.93
C LYS A 56 7.94 20.92 -3.67
N GLU A 57 7.90 19.71 -3.12
CA GLU A 57 7.19 18.58 -3.72
C GLU A 57 5.68 18.76 -3.61
N LEU A 58 5.19 19.25 -2.48
CA LEU A 58 3.77 19.53 -2.27
C LEU A 58 3.23 20.58 -3.26
N ASN A 59 4.02 21.63 -3.53
CA ASN A 59 3.63 22.68 -4.46
C ASN A 59 3.45 22.15 -5.90
N LYS A 60 4.27 21.18 -6.32
CA LYS A 60 4.13 20.51 -7.63
C LYS A 60 2.82 19.74 -7.77
N LEU A 61 2.23 19.33 -6.65
CA LEU A 61 1.05 18.48 -6.60
C LEU A 61 -0.24 19.25 -6.27
N SER A 62 -0.16 20.56 -6.04
CA SER A 62 -1.31 21.40 -5.72
C SER A 62 -2.29 21.51 -6.91
N GLY A 63 -3.60 21.44 -6.65
CA GLY A 63 -4.65 21.52 -7.68
C GLY A 63 -5.09 20.17 -8.25
N LYS A 64 -4.36 19.64 -9.25
CA LYS A 64 -4.69 18.37 -9.95
C LYS A 64 -3.86 17.17 -9.53
N GLY A 65 -2.72 17.39 -8.85
CA GLY A 65 -1.78 16.33 -8.48
C GLY A 65 -2.40 15.24 -7.61
N THR A 66 -3.48 15.53 -6.88
CA THR A 66 -4.17 14.50 -6.10
C THR A 66 -4.78 13.37 -6.95
N ILE A 67 -5.46 13.72 -8.05
CA ILE A 67 -6.09 12.73 -8.94
C ILE A 67 -5.01 12.05 -9.79
N ASP A 68 -4.03 12.81 -10.26
CA ASP A 68 -2.93 12.29 -11.08
C ASP A 68 -2.06 11.31 -10.29
N GLU A 69 -1.79 11.57 -9.01
CA GLU A 69 -1.07 10.63 -8.13
C GLU A 69 -1.89 9.38 -7.82
N LEU A 70 -3.21 9.52 -7.62
CA LEU A 70 -4.08 8.36 -7.45
C LEU A 70 -4.06 7.47 -8.70
N LYS A 71 -4.12 8.08 -9.89
CA LYS A 71 -4.02 7.35 -11.15
C LYS A 71 -2.66 6.68 -11.30
N THR A 72 -1.57 7.43 -11.09
CA THR A 72 -0.19 6.92 -11.18
C THR A 72 0.03 5.75 -10.22
N PHE A 73 -0.48 5.87 -9.00
CA PHE A 73 -0.45 4.78 -8.03
C PHE A 73 -1.18 3.55 -8.56
N ASN A 74 -2.42 3.71 -9.02
CA ASN A 74 -3.22 2.59 -9.51
C ASN A 74 -2.55 1.91 -10.71
N ASP A 75 -2.04 2.68 -11.67
CA ASP A 75 -1.35 2.14 -12.85
C ASP A 75 -0.08 1.34 -12.46
N GLN A 76 0.61 1.70 -11.38
CA GLN A 76 1.87 1.07 -10.98
C GLN A 76 1.73 -0.04 -9.91
N MET A 77 0.70 0.02 -9.07
CA MET A 77 0.60 -0.79 -7.86
C MET A 77 -0.68 -1.62 -7.78
N TRP A 78 -1.73 -1.32 -8.55
CA TRP A 78 -3.03 -2.01 -8.42
C TRP A 78 -2.90 -3.53 -8.52
N ASP A 79 -2.20 -4.05 -9.54
CA ASP A 79 -2.02 -5.49 -9.77
C ASP A 79 -1.02 -6.14 -8.79
N LYS A 80 -0.19 -5.33 -8.13
CA LYS A 80 0.83 -5.81 -7.17
C LYS A 80 0.26 -6.06 -5.77
N LEU A 81 -0.91 -5.47 -5.48
CA LEU A 81 -1.60 -5.57 -4.21
C LEU A 81 -2.74 -6.59 -4.30
N LYS A 82 -2.78 -7.53 -3.35
CA LYS A 82 -3.80 -8.59 -3.31
C LYS A 82 -5.01 -8.22 -2.45
N MET A 83 -4.79 -7.53 -1.34
CA MET A 83 -5.79 -7.22 -0.32
C MET A 83 -6.20 -5.75 -0.34
N PHE A 84 -5.26 -4.85 -0.63
CA PHE A 84 -5.50 -3.41 -0.52
C PHE A 84 -5.58 -2.69 -1.85
N SER A 85 -6.28 -1.56 -1.82
CA SER A 85 -6.30 -0.56 -2.86
C SER A 85 -6.18 0.82 -2.23
N ILE A 86 -5.60 1.77 -2.96
CA ILE A 86 -5.65 3.16 -2.54
C ILE A 86 -6.96 3.77 -3.04
N ARG A 87 -7.74 4.27 -2.09
CA ARG A 87 -9.01 4.94 -2.36
C ARG A 87 -8.81 6.39 -2.74
N ALA A 88 -7.91 7.07 -2.05
CA ALA A 88 -7.70 8.50 -2.23
C ALA A 88 -6.27 8.89 -1.88
N PHE A 89 -5.72 9.80 -2.66
CA PHE A 89 -4.69 10.71 -2.20
C PHE A 89 -5.39 12.02 -1.81
N THR A 90 -4.87 12.75 -0.84
CA THR A 90 -5.29 14.14 -0.56
C THR A 90 -4.10 14.94 -0.09
N ILE A 91 -3.98 16.18 -0.55
CA ILE A 91 -2.87 17.06 -0.19
C ILE A 91 -3.44 18.28 0.52
N HIS A 92 -3.20 18.37 1.82
CA HIS A 92 -3.78 19.43 2.65
C HIS A 92 -2.87 19.76 3.82
N ASN A 93 -2.79 21.05 4.21
CA ASN A 93 -1.97 21.54 5.33
C ASN A 93 -0.55 20.98 5.35
N ASN A 94 0.11 21.01 4.19
CA ASN A 94 1.49 20.56 4.05
C ASN A 94 1.71 19.05 4.30
N LYS A 95 0.65 18.24 4.14
CA LYS A 95 0.69 16.78 4.31
C LYS A 95 0.01 16.10 3.13
N ILE A 96 0.51 14.93 2.76
CA ILE A 96 -0.16 14.02 1.84
C ILE A 96 -0.81 12.93 2.68
N ARG A 97 -2.11 12.69 2.49
CA ARG A 97 -2.81 11.56 3.10
C ARG A 97 -3.17 10.57 2.02
N VAL A 98 -2.91 9.30 2.26
CA VAL A 98 -3.13 8.20 1.35
C VAL A 98 -4.07 7.23 2.03
N GLN A 99 -5.33 7.19 1.62
CA GLN A 99 -6.35 6.35 2.21
C GLN A 99 -6.38 4.98 1.53
N ILE A 100 -6.37 3.93 2.35
CA ILE A 100 -6.34 2.53 1.93
C ILE A 100 -7.67 1.88 2.29
N ASP A 101 -8.27 1.21 1.32
CA ASP A 101 -9.44 0.35 1.53
C ASP A 101 -9.12 -1.09 1.11
N TYR A 102 -9.79 -2.04 1.76
CA TYR A 102 -9.84 -3.42 1.31
C TYR A 102 -10.48 -3.49 -0.08
N LYS A 103 -9.87 -4.24 -1.00
CA LYS A 103 -10.48 -4.54 -2.29
C LYS A 103 -11.81 -5.27 -2.02
N ARG A 104 -12.92 -4.78 -2.58
CA ARG A 104 -14.26 -5.34 -2.31
C ARG A 104 -14.43 -6.79 -2.79
N ASP A 105 -13.58 -7.28 -3.70
CA ASP A 105 -13.59 -8.64 -4.25
C ASP A 105 -12.82 -9.70 -3.43
N ILE A 106 -12.45 -9.41 -2.16
CA ILE A 106 -11.74 -10.36 -1.27
C ILE A 106 -12.53 -11.65 -0.98
N GLY A 107 -13.80 -11.75 -1.40
CA GLY A 107 -14.56 -13.00 -1.35
C GLY A 107 -13.84 -14.18 -2.02
N ILE A 108 -12.91 -13.94 -2.96
CA ILE A 108 -12.18 -14.99 -3.67
C ILE A 108 -10.72 -14.56 -3.93
N ILE A 109 -9.87 -14.48 -2.90
CA ILE A 109 -8.41 -14.61 -3.13
C ILE A 109 -8.12 -16.11 -3.30
N THR A 110 -8.36 -16.63 -4.50
CA THR A 110 -7.93 -17.97 -4.88
C THR A 110 -6.48 -17.95 -5.34
N TYR A 111 -5.70 -18.95 -4.93
CA TYR A 111 -4.40 -19.21 -5.53
C TYR A 111 -4.55 -19.29 -7.06
N PRO A 112 -3.64 -18.70 -7.86
CA PRO A 112 -3.55 -19.10 -9.25
C PRO A 112 -3.25 -20.61 -9.28
N ALA A 113 -4.05 -21.36 -10.01
CA ALA A 113 -3.82 -22.79 -10.21
C ALA A 113 -2.42 -22.97 -10.83
N GLY A 114 -1.45 -23.45 -10.04
CA GLY A 114 -0.07 -23.61 -10.51
C GLY A 114 1.01 -23.63 -9.42
N HIS A 115 0.77 -23.12 -8.22
CA HIS A 115 1.71 -23.29 -7.09
C HIS A 115 1.46 -24.63 -6.38
N ASN A 116 1.77 -25.73 -7.06
CA ASN A 116 2.16 -26.97 -6.37
C ASN A 116 3.64 -26.80 -6.01
N GLU A 117 3.94 -26.33 -4.80
CA GLU A 117 5.24 -26.61 -4.23
C GLU A 117 5.29 -28.12 -4.01
N THR A 118 5.99 -28.81 -4.92
CA THR A 118 6.38 -30.21 -4.75
C THR A 118 7.26 -30.28 -3.52
N THR A 119 6.66 -30.54 -2.35
CA THR A 119 7.40 -30.97 -1.18
C THR A 119 7.76 -32.44 -1.41
N GLU A 120 8.87 -32.69 -2.10
CA GLU A 120 9.54 -33.99 -1.99
C GLU A 120 10.02 -34.14 -0.54
N LEU A 121 9.25 -34.84 0.27
CA LEU A 121 9.70 -35.38 1.54
C LEU A 121 10.59 -36.59 1.25
N THR A 122 11.87 -36.34 1.03
CA THR A 122 12.89 -37.40 1.06
C THR A 122 13.29 -37.63 2.51
N TYR A 123 12.80 -38.71 3.11
CA TYR A 123 13.31 -39.22 4.39
C TYR A 123 14.60 -40.00 4.14
N TYR A 124 15.71 -39.56 4.75
CA TYR A 124 16.89 -40.37 5.04
C TYR A 124 17.24 -40.22 6.51
#